data_AF-V6TMQ0-F1
#
_entry.id   AF-V6TMQ0-F1
#
_cell.length_a   1.000
_cell.length_b   1.000
_cell.length_c   1.000
_cell.angle_alpha   90.00
_cell.angle_beta   90.00
_cell.angle_gamma   90.00
#
_symmetry.space_group_name_H-M   'P 1'
#
loop_
_entity.id
_entity.type
_entity.pdbx_description
1 polymer ?
#
loop_
_entity_poly.entity_id
_entity_poly.type
_entity_poly.pdbx_seq_one_letter_code
_entity_poly.pdbx_strand_id
1 'polypeptide(L)'
;MEDWLPVPPSVEHFDRMSENIGVACSWTQVPSAQLAPEQHPVLLVFYPIRPTNDVYNGDAPYSASLINIQPVHPYTHVPFGLLTALCNHLPTAPALQRLVSELSPYPPPHRGLYLTRNYHLRDTHNKIVQALWHDPDDLFLKCHYSLFILPHGTTRPSKFCTYKVSPSLDTSIEELLGRLYEKEIPFRIFVPRIE
;
A
#
# COMPACT_ATOMS: atom_id res chain seq x y z
N MET A 1 7.86 25.51 -1.02
CA MET A 1 8.07 24.17 -0.44
C MET A 1 7.43 23.20 -1.40
N GLU A 2 8.20 22.31 -2.02
CA GLU A 2 7.62 21.36 -3.00
C GLU A 2 6.65 20.42 -2.28
N ASP A 3 5.47 20.26 -2.88
CA ASP A 3 4.45 19.33 -2.41
C ASP A 3 4.78 17.90 -2.89
N TRP A 4 4.07 16.89 -2.37
CA TRP A 4 4.22 15.50 -2.82
C TRP A 4 3.85 15.38 -4.30
N LEU A 5 4.73 14.80 -5.11
CA LEU A 5 4.47 14.61 -6.53
C LEU A 5 3.58 13.38 -6.79
N PRO A 6 2.65 13.44 -7.76
CA PRO A 6 1.82 12.32 -8.15
C PRO A 6 2.67 11.22 -8.79
N VAL A 7 2.33 9.96 -8.53
CA VAL A 7 2.93 8.81 -9.20
C VAL A 7 1.93 7.67 -9.23
N PRO A 8 1.83 6.92 -10.34
CA PRO A 8 1.09 5.66 -10.32
C PRO A 8 1.94 4.58 -9.62
N PRO A 9 1.32 3.57 -8.97
CA PRO A 9 2.08 2.50 -8.35
C PRO A 9 2.76 1.67 -9.45
N SER A 10 4.07 1.46 -9.29
CA SER A 10 4.92 0.70 -10.22
C SER A 10 6.03 -0.04 -9.47
N VAL A 11 6.57 -1.08 -10.09
CA VAL A 11 7.69 -1.87 -9.53
C VAL A 11 8.92 -0.97 -9.36
N GLU A 12 9.22 -0.13 -10.34
CA GLU A 12 10.40 0.73 -10.33
C GLU A 12 10.35 1.78 -9.21
N HIS A 13 9.17 2.33 -8.91
CA HIS A 13 9.01 3.24 -7.77
C HIS A 13 9.24 2.49 -6.45
N PHE A 14 8.67 1.29 -6.33
CA PHE A 14 8.78 0.48 -5.13
C PHE A 14 10.18 -0.02 -4.85
N ASP A 15 10.89 -0.52 -5.85
CA ASP A 15 12.27 -0.98 -5.72
C ASP A 15 13.20 0.17 -5.30
N ARG A 16 13.11 1.33 -5.97
CA ARG A 16 13.91 2.51 -5.61
C ARG A 16 13.61 3.02 -4.22
N MET A 17 12.34 3.02 -3.81
CA MET A 17 11.97 3.40 -2.44
C MET A 17 12.48 2.40 -1.40
N SER A 18 12.35 1.08 -1.63
CA SER A 18 12.89 0.04 -0.75
C SER A 18 14.40 0.21 -0.55
N GLU A 19 15.13 0.42 -1.63
CA GLU A 19 16.58 0.66 -1.62
C GLU A 19 16.93 1.91 -0.79
N ASN A 20 16.23 3.03 -1.01
CA ASN A 20 16.48 4.27 -0.27
C ASN A 20 16.09 4.18 1.22
N ILE A 21 15.13 3.33 1.58
CA ILE A 21 14.80 3.03 2.99
C ILE A 21 15.87 2.12 3.62
N GLY A 22 16.67 1.43 2.80
CA GLY A 22 17.71 0.49 3.25
C GLY A 22 17.15 -0.90 3.55
N VAL A 23 16.17 -1.36 2.75
CA VAL A 23 15.54 -2.67 2.89
C VAL A 23 15.84 -3.51 1.64
N ALA A 24 16.43 -4.69 1.84
CA ALA A 24 16.63 -5.68 0.78
C ALA A 24 15.29 -6.33 0.41
N CYS A 25 14.54 -5.67 -0.45
CA CYS A 25 13.23 -6.10 -0.91
C CYS A 25 12.99 -5.61 -2.33
N SER A 26 12.85 -6.55 -3.27
CA SER A 26 12.36 -6.28 -4.61
C SER A 26 10.85 -6.47 -4.68
N TRP A 27 10.23 -5.93 -5.73
CA TRP A 27 8.80 -6.00 -5.95
C TRP A 27 8.46 -6.67 -7.26
N THR A 28 7.27 -7.25 -7.33
CA THR A 28 6.73 -7.78 -8.58
C THR A 28 5.27 -7.41 -8.70
N GLN A 29 4.89 -6.91 -9.88
CA GLN A 29 3.49 -6.77 -10.24
C GLN A 29 2.97 -8.12 -10.75
N VAL A 30 1.92 -8.64 -10.12
CA VAL A 30 1.31 -9.92 -10.47
C VAL A 30 0.02 -9.67 -11.25
N PRO A 31 -0.12 -10.17 -12.48
CA PRO A 31 -1.40 -10.17 -13.17
C PRO A 31 -2.43 -10.96 -12.38
N SER A 32 -3.65 -10.44 -12.27
CA SER A 32 -4.74 -11.11 -11.53
C SER A 32 -5.01 -12.55 -11.99
N ALA A 33 -4.90 -12.81 -13.30
CA ALA A 33 -5.06 -14.15 -13.87
C ALA A 33 -3.95 -15.14 -13.47
N GLN A 34 -2.82 -14.63 -12.96
CA GLN A 34 -1.67 -15.42 -12.51
C GLN A 34 -1.52 -15.37 -10.98
N LEU A 35 -2.44 -14.71 -10.28
CA LEU A 35 -2.38 -14.61 -8.83
C LEU A 35 -2.67 -15.97 -8.22
N ALA A 36 -1.68 -16.50 -7.50
CA ALA A 36 -1.81 -17.62 -6.59
C ALA A 36 -1.65 -17.07 -5.16
N PRO A 37 -2.72 -16.57 -4.50
CA PRO A 37 -2.61 -15.86 -3.23
C PRO A 37 -1.86 -16.67 -2.17
N GLU A 38 -2.02 -17.98 -2.18
CA GLU A 38 -1.38 -18.93 -1.26
C GLU A 38 0.16 -18.95 -1.36
N GLN A 39 0.72 -18.49 -2.47
CA GLN A 39 2.16 -18.39 -2.72
C GLN A 39 2.75 -17.05 -2.29
N HIS A 40 1.91 -16.12 -1.81
CA HIS A 40 2.29 -14.75 -1.53
C HIS A 40 1.88 -14.35 -0.10
N PRO A 41 2.84 -14.21 0.84
CA PRO A 41 2.52 -13.89 2.23
C PRO A 41 1.93 -12.49 2.39
N VAL A 42 2.18 -11.60 1.43
CA VAL A 42 1.69 -10.22 1.43
C VAL A 42 1.25 -9.83 0.02
N LEU A 43 0.05 -9.26 -0.10
CA LEU A 43 -0.49 -8.70 -1.34
C LEU A 43 -0.89 -7.25 -1.13
N LEU A 44 -0.33 -6.34 -1.94
CA LEU A 44 -0.68 -4.93 -1.96
C LEU A 44 -1.44 -4.61 -3.24
N VAL A 45 -2.73 -4.30 -3.12
CA VAL A 45 -3.64 -4.06 -4.25
C VAL A 45 -3.96 -2.57 -4.34
N PHE A 46 -3.78 -1.96 -5.51
CA PHE A 46 -4.21 -0.60 -5.80
C PHE A 46 -5.36 -0.57 -6.81
N TYR A 47 -6.29 0.38 -6.65
CA TYR A 47 -7.40 0.64 -7.57
C TYR A 47 -7.77 2.12 -7.55
N PRO A 48 -8.12 2.74 -8.69
CA PRO A 48 -8.31 4.18 -8.80
C PRO A 48 -9.53 4.67 -8.01
N ILE A 49 -9.46 5.90 -7.52
CA ILE A 49 -10.59 6.56 -6.85
C ILE A 49 -11.57 7.03 -7.94
N ARG A 50 -12.75 6.40 -8.05
CA ARG A 50 -13.82 6.92 -8.93
C ARG A 50 -14.61 8.04 -8.24
N PRO A 51 -15.07 9.07 -8.99
CA PRO A 51 -15.92 10.14 -8.44
C PRO A 51 -17.31 9.68 -8.00
N THR A 52 -17.78 8.53 -8.50
CA THR A 52 -19.07 7.95 -8.15
C THR A 52 -18.93 7.18 -6.84
N ASN A 53 -19.18 7.90 -5.74
CA ASN A 53 -19.19 7.44 -4.36
C ASN A 53 -19.98 6.13 -4.19
N ASP A 54 -19.28 5.01 -4.09
CA ASP A 54 -19.71 3.81 -3.37
C ASP A 54 -18.48 3.16 -2.73
N VAL A 55 -17.68 3.99 -2.07
CA VAL A 55 -16.57 3.55 -1.23
C VAL A 55 -17.16 3.19 0.12
N TYR A 56 -17.33 1.88 0.34
CA TYR A 56 -17.90 1.31 1.56
C TYR A 56 -16.98 1.60 2.75
N ASN A 57 -17.40 2.52 3.61
CA ASN A 57 -16.78 2.78 4.91
C ASN A 57 -17.45 1.86 5.94
N GLY A 58 -16.94 0.64 6.11
CA GLY A 58 -17.31 -0.23 7.23
C GLY A 58 -16.62 0.15 8.54
N ASP A 59 -17.26 -0.16 9.67
CA ASP A 59 -16.81 0.13 11.04
C ASP A 59 -15.76 -0.85 11.58
N ALA A 60 -14.95 -1.48 10.72
CA ALA A 60 -14.08 -2.58 11.13
C ALA A 60 -12.98 -2.10 12.11
N PRO A 61 -12.86 -2.70 13.30
CA PRO A 61 -11.73 -2.45 14.18
C PRO A 61 -10.45 -3.04 13.56
N TYR A 62 -9.45 -2.20 13.32
CA TYR A 62 -8.13 -2.65 12.87
C TYR A 62 -7.42 -3.42 13.99
N SER A 63 -6.73 -4.50 13.64
CA SER A 63 -5.84 -5.16 14.60
C SER A 63 -4.78 -4.17 15.07
N ALA A 64 -4.67 -3.97 16.39
CA ALA A 64 -3.63 -3.12 16.98
C ALA A 64 -2.20 -3.58 16.60
N SER A 65 -2.06 -4.86 16.24
CA SER A 65 -0.78 -5.45 15.81
C SER A 65 -0.37 -5.13 14.37
N LEU A 66 -1.19 -4.38 13.62
CA LEU A 66 -0.91 -3.96 12.26
C LEU A 66 -0.50 -2.50 12.17
N ILE A 67 0.53 -2.26 11.37
CA ILE A 67 0.91 -0.91 10.98
C ILE A 67 0.10 -0.51 9.75
N ASN A 68 -1.02 0.15 9.98
CA ASN A 68 -1.81 0.79 8.93
C ASN A 68 -1.45 2.29 8.86
N ILE A 69 -0.94 2.76 7.72
CA ILE A 69 -0.59 4.16 7.48
C ILE A 69 -1.61 4.78 6.52
N GLN A 70 -2.55 5.55 7.06
CA GLN A 70 -3.60 6.13 6.23
C GLN A 70 -3.10 7.37 5.46
N PRO A 71 -3.16 7.41 4.11
CA PRO A 71 -2.83 8.60 3.33
C PRO A 71 -3.89 9.68 3.51
N VAL A 72 -3.50 10.70 4.28
CA VAL A 72 -4.31 11.88 4.64
C VAL A 72 -3.95 13.12 3.83
N HIS A 73 -2.96 13.01 2.94
CA HIS A 73 -2.45 14.09 2.09
C HIS A 73 -2.51 13.64 0.63
N PRO A 74 -2.78 14.56 -0.33
CA PRO A 74 -2.70 14.23 -1.75
C PRO A 74 -1.37 13.54 -2.12
N TYR A 75 -1.47 12.56 -3.02
CA TYR A 75 -0.34 11.87 -3.64
C TYR A 75 0.56 11.04 -2.72
N THR A 76 0.13 10.74 -1.49
CA THR A 76 0.88 9.87 -0.57
C THR A 76 0.45 8.41 -0.58
N HIS A 77 -0.58 8.05 -1.35
CA HIS A 77 -1.15 6.69 -1.37
C HIS A 77 -0.15 5.62 -1.81
N VAL A 78 0.68 5.89 -2.82
CA VAL A 78 1.72 4.96 -3.29
C VAL A 78 2.83 4.76 -2.24
N PRO A 79 3.54 5.80 -1.78
CA PRO A 79 4.60 5.61 -0.80
C PRO A 79 4.08 5.08 0.55
N PHE A 80 2.86 5.44 0.97
CA PHE A 80 2.31 4.97 2.25
C PHE A 80 1.78 3.53 2.15
N GLY A 81 1.27 3.12 0.99
CA GLY A 81 0.94 1.73 0.71
C GLY A 81 2.19 0.84 0.78
N LEU A 82 3.30 1.29 0.17
CA LEU A 82 4.60 0.62 0.27
C LEU A 82 5.10 0.51 1.72
N LEU A 83 5.13 1.62 2.46
CA LEU A 83 5.59 1.60 3.86
C LEU A 83 4.72 0.70 4.74
N THR A 84 3.40 0.74 4.52
CA THR A 84 2.45 -0.15 5.21
C THR A 84 2.80 -1.61 4.92
N ALA A 85 3.02 -1.98 3.66
CA ALA A 85 3.40 -3.33 3.31
C ALA A 85 4.75 -3.75 3.92
N LEU A 86 5.79 -2.92 3.78
CA LEU A 86 7.13 -3.21 4.30
C LEU A 86 7.14 -3.35 5.83
N CYS A 87 6.53 -2.43 6.58
CA CYS A 87 6.50 -2.49 8.04
C CYS A 87 5.82 -3.76 8.58
N ASN A 88 4.85 -4.30 7.85
CA ASN A 88 4.16 -5.53 8.26
C ASN A 88 4.83 -6.80 7.71
N HIS A 89 5.52 -6.73 6.58
CA HIS A 89 6.22 -7.87 5.97
C HIS A 89 7.61 -8.11 6.56
N LEU A 90 8.34 -7.03 6.83
CA LEU A 90 9.74 -7.02 7.27
C LEU A 90 9.91 -6.27 8.60
N PRO A 91 9.16 -6.64 9.66
CA PRO A 91 9.18 -5.90 10.93
C PRO A 91 10.53 -5.96 11.65
N THR A 92 11.47 -6.80 11.21
CA THR A 92 12.80 -6.94 11.80
C THR A 92 13.88 -6.10 11.11
N ALA A 93 13.59 -5.47 9.97
CA ALA A 93 14.55 -4.59 9.32
C ALA A 93 14.80 -3.35 10.20
N PRO A 94 16.05 -2.99 10.57
CA PRO A 94 16.33 -1.94 11.55
C PRO A 94 15.70 -0.57 11.20
N ALA A 95 15.73 -0.18 9.92
CA ALA A 95 15.11 1.06 9.44
C ALA A 95 13.59 1.07 9.66
N LEU A 96 12.93 -0.07 9.42
CA LEU A 96 11.49 -0.23 9.61
C LEU A 96 11.12 -0.35 11.09
N GLN A 97 11.92 -1.02 11.92
CA GLN A 97 11.68 -1.12 13.36
C GLN A 97 11.58 0.24 14.02
N ARG A 98 12.52 1.13 13.72
CA ARG A 98 12.51 2.50 14.23
C ARG A 98 11.23 3.23 13.81
N LEU A 99 10.87 3.15 12.53
CA LEU A 99 9.65 3.75 12.02
C LEU A 99 8.41 3.18 12.72
N VAL A 100 8.33 1.86 12.90
CA VAL A 100 7.24 1.20 13.60
C VAL A 100 7.13 1.69 15.04
N SER A 101 8.24 1.83 15.76
CA SER A 101 8.26 2.40 17.11
C SER A 101 7.75 3.84 17.14
N GLU A 102 8.19 4.69 16.21
CA GLU A 102 7.74 6.08 16.07
C GLU A 102 6.24 6.18 15.76
N LEU A 103 5.70 5.27 14.96
CA LEU A 103 4.29 5.24 14.56
C LEU A 103 3.36 4.55 15.57
N SER A 104 3.91 3.69 16.44
CA SER A 104 3.14 2.86 17.38
C SER A 104 2.16 3.64 18.28
N PRO A 105 2.48 4.85 18.80
CA PRO A 105 1.58 5.57 19.69
C PRO A 105 0.37 6.18 18.96
N TYR A 106 0.44 6.28 17.64
CA TYR A 106 -0.54 7.01 16.84
C TYR A 106 -1.56 6.05 16.22
N PRO A 107 -2.85 6.42 16.13
CA PRO A 107 -3.82 5.69 15.31
C PRO A 107 -3.57 5.96 13.80
N PRO A 108 -4.15 5.16 12.88
CA PRO A 108 -3.79 5.17 11.45
C PRO A 108 -3.79 6.54 10.75
N PRO A 109 -4.79 7.43 10.93
CA PRO A 109 -4.76 8.77 10.33
C PRO A 109 -3.58 9.62 10.81
N HIS A 110 -3.26 9.52 12.11
CA HIS A 110 -2.18 10.28 12.72
C HIS A 110 -0.79 9.75 12.31
N ARG A 111 -0.66 8.45 12.04
CA ARG A 111 0.56 7.89 11.41
C ARG A 111 0.81 8.50 10.03
N GLY A 112 -0.25 8.66 9.23
CA GLY A 112 -0.19 9.37 7.97
C GLY A 112 0.23 10.83 8.13
N LEU A 113 -0.42 11.57 9.03
CA LEU A 113 -0.09 12.99 9.33
C LEU A 113 1.34 13.17 9.84
N TYR A 114 1.86 12.19 10.59
CA TYR A 114 3.25 12.20 11.06
C TYR A 114 4.21 12.11 9.88
N LEU A 115 3.98 11.15 8.98
CA LEU A 115 4.84 10.91 7.81
C LEU A 115 4.79 12.02 6.76
N THR A 116 3.67 12.72 6.61
CA THR A 116 3.59 13.87 5.66
C THR A 116 4.52 15.02 6.04
N ARG A 117 4.94 15.08 7.31
CA ARG A 117 5.91 16.06 7.83
C ARG A 117 7.36 15.60 7.71
N ASN A 118 7.60 14.37 7.25
CA ASN A 118 8.96 13.87 7.03
C ASN A 118 9.51 14.41 5.70
N TYR A 119 10.29 15.49 5.80
CA TYR A 119 10.90 16.15 4.64
C TYR A 119 11.82 15.24 3.82
N HIS A 120 12.56 14.36 4.48
CA HIS A 120 13.47 13.45 3.81
C HIS A 120 12.71 12.41 2.98
N LEU A 121 11.66 11.81 3.55
CA LEU A 121 10.80 10.87 2.83
C LEU A 121 10.16 11.52 1.60
N ARG A 122 9.67 12.76 1.73
CA ARG A 122 9.08 13.50 0.60
C ARG A 122 10.11 13.83 -0.47
N ASP A 123 11.29 14.31 -0.09
CA ASP A 123 12.38 14.64 -1.01
C ASP A 123 12.83 13.40 -1.80
N THR A 124 13.03 12.27 -1.11
CA THR A 124 13.35 10.98 -1.74
C THR A 124 12.26 10.54 -2.71
N HIS A 125 11.00 10.58 -2.29
CA HIS A 125 9.86 10.27 -3.15
C HIS A 125 9.86 11.16 -4.40
N ASN A 126 9.93 12.48 -4.25
CA ASN A 126 9.89 13.42 -5.36
C ASN A 126 11.04 13.21 -6.35
N LYS A 127 12.26 12.94 -5.87
CA LYS A 127 13.42 12.62 -6.72
C LYS A 127 13.20 11.36 -7.54
N ILE A 128 12.64 10.32 -6.92
CA ILE A 128 12.30 9.08 -7.62
C ILE A 128 11.23 9.36 -8.68
N VAL A 129 10.17 10.09 -8.33
CA VAL A 129 9.10 10.46 -9.28
C VAL A 129 9.62 11.27 -10.45
N GLN A 130 10.47 12.27 -10.22
CA GLN A 130 11.08 13.07 -11.30
C GLN A 130 11.96 12.24 -12.23
N ALA A 131 12.63 11.21 -11.69
CA ALA A 131 13.42 10.27 -12.48
C ALA A 131 12.57 9.21 -13.20
N LEU A 132 11.32 9.01 -12.79
CA LEU A 132 10.37 8.09 -13.41
C LEU A 132 9.44 8.88 -14.33
N TRP A 133 9.66 8.75 -15.63
CA TRP A 133 8.69 9.21 -16.61
C TRP A 133 7.40 8.39 -16.46
N HIS A 134 6.27 9.05 -16.29
CA HIS A 134 4.97 8.41 -16.22
C HIS A 134 3.94 9.24 -16.99
N ASP A 135 2.85 8.59 -17.37
CA ASP A 135 1.73 9.23 -18.04
C ASP A 135 0.99 10.17 -17.05
N PRO A 136 0.90 11.48 -17.32
CA PRO A 136 0.18 12.42 -16.45
C PRO A 136 -1.33 12.15 -16.38
N ASP A 137 -1.87 11.35 -17.30
CA ASP A 137 -3.29 10.97 -17.34
C ASP A 137 -3.53 9.56 -16.75
N ASP A 138 -2.52 8.95 -16.09
CA ASP A 138 -2.68 7.63 -15.48
C ASP A 138 -3.80 7.65 -14.42
N LEU A 139 -4.78 6.76 -14.59
CA LEU A 139 -5.93 6.64 -13.69
C LEU A 139 -5.53 6.36 -12.22
N PHE A 140 -4.33 5.80 -12.00
CA PHE A 140 -3.81 5.47 -10.68
C PHE A 140 -3.04 6.61 -10.00
N LEU A 141 -2.93 7.81 -10.62
CA LEU A 141 -2.38 8.99 -9.94
C LEU A 141 -3.15 9.35 -8.67
N LYS A 142 -4.40 8.90 -8.55
CA LYS A 142 -5.19 8.92 -7.31
C LYS A 142 -5.83 7.54 -7.13
N CYS A 143 -5.32 6.75 -6.20
CA CYS A 143 -5.85 5.41 -5.93
C CYS A 143 -6.01 5.11 -4.43
N HIS A 144 -6.81 4.10 -4.16
CA HIS A 144 -6.86 3.41 -2.88
C HIS A 144 -5.84 2.28 -2.87
N TYR A 145 -5.50 1.78 -1.68
CA TYR A 145 -4.76 0.54 -1.52
C TYR A 145 -5.39 -0.38 -0.48
N SER A 146 -5.23 -1.68 -0.66
CA SER A 146 -5.57 -2.73 0.29
C SER A 146 -4.38 -3.66 0.48
N LEU A 147 -4.05 -3.98 1.72
CA LEU A 147 -2.97 -4.87 2.13
C LEU A 147 -3.54 -6.14 2.75
N PHE A 148 -3.25 -7.29 2.15
CA PHE A 148 -3.58 -8.61 2.67
C PHE A 148 -2.30 -9.28 3.19
N ILE A 149 -2.33 -9.80 4.42
CA ILE A 149 -1.28 -10.65 4.98
C ILE A 149 -1.84 -12.05 5.16
N LEU A 150 -1.37 -12.96 4.32
CA LEU A 150 -1.94 -14.30 4.16
C LEU A 150 -1.12 -15.33 4.95
N PRO A 151 -1.76 -16.21 5.74
CA PRO A 151 -1.17 -17.49 6.12
C PRO A 151 -0.85 -18.30 4.87
N HIS A 152 0.24 -19.05 4.92
CA HIS A 152 0.61 -19.97 3.85
C HIS A 152 -0.54 -20.93 3.54
N GLY A 153 -0.85 -21.11 2.24
CA GLY A 153 -1.90 -22.04 1.82
C GLY A 153 -3.33 -21.49 1.91
N THR A 154 -3.52 -20.18 2.13
CA THR A 154 -4.86 -19.61 2.32
C THR A 154 -5.11 -18.35 1.49
N THR A 155 -6.37 -18.14 1.10
CA THR A 155 -6.84 -16.90 0.44
C THR A 155 -7.48 -15.92 1.43
N ARG A 156 -7.66 -16.33 2.70
CA ARG A 156 -8.18 -15.50 3.78
C ARG A 156 -7.02 -14.88 4.57
N PRO A 157 -6.99 -13.55 4.74
CA PRO A 157 -5.92 -12.91 5.49
C PRO A 157 -5.96 -13.26 6.97
N SER A 158 -4.78 -13.51 7.54
CA SER A 158 -4.56 -13.54 8.99
C SER A 158 -4.66 -12.14 9.59
N LYS A 159 -4.27 -11.16 8.79
CA LYS A 159 -4.24 -9.74 9.11
C LYS A 159 -4.48 -8.95 7.83
N PHE A 160 -5.25 -7.88 7.94
CA PHE A 160 -5.66 -7.10 6.79
C PHE A 160 -5.79 -5.62 7.17
N CYS A 161 -5.36 -4.72 6.28
CA CYS A 161 -5.61 -3.29 6.41
C CYS A 161 -5.70 -2.63 5.04
N THR A 162 -6.21 -1.41 5.01
CA THR A 162 -6.63 -0.78 3.77
C THR A 162 -6.94 0.67 4.03
N TYR A 163 -6.80 1.44 2.97
CA TYR A 163 -7.16 2.84 2.94
C TYR A 163 -8.50 3.02 2.23
N LYS A 164 -9.48 3.52 3.00
CA LYS A 164 -10.85 3.93 2.60
C LYS A 164 -11.83 2.84 2.22
N VAL A 165 -11.43 1.64 1.83
CA VAL A 165 -12.36 0.52 1.74
C VAL A 165 -12.25 -0.21 3.05
N SER A 166 -13.20 -0.17 3.97
CA SER A 166 -13.16 -1.16 5.07
C SER A 166 -13.93 -2.39 4.60
N PRO A 167 -13.29 -3.42 4.03
CA PRO A 167 -13.97 -4.69 3.99
C PRO A 167 -14.32 -5.12 5.43
N SER A 168 -15.28 -6.03 5.54
CA SER A 168 -15.40 -6.78 6.78
C SER A 168 -14.06 -7.47 7.07
N LEU A 169 -13.76 -7.77 8.33
CA LEU A 169 -12.59 -8.57 8.71
C LEU A 169 -12.52 -9.93 7.96
N ASP A 170 -13.64 -10.33 7.35
CA ASP A 170 -13.82 -11.57 6.60
C ASP A 170 -13.58 -11.45 5.09
N THR A 171 -13.34 -10.27 4.53
CA THR A 171 -13.15 -10.16 3.07
C THR A 171 -11.86 -10.84 2.64
N SER A 172 -12.04 -11.86 1.82
CA SER A 172 -10.94 -12.53 1.14
C SER A 172 -10.42 -11.67 -0.01
N ILE A 173 -9.22 -11.97 -0.48
CA ILE A 173 -8.71 -11.35 -1.71
C ILE A 173 -9.65 -11.59 -2.89
N GLU A 174 -10.21 -12.80 -3.01
CA GLU A 174 -11.15 -13.18 -4.08
C GLU A 174 -12.41 -12.32 -4.09
N GLU A 175 -12.96 -12.02 -2.91
CA GLU A 175 -14.14 -11.17 -2.79
C GLU A 175 -13.84 -9.72 -3.23
N LEU A 176 -12.69 -9.16 -2.83
CA LEU A 176 -12.27 -7.84 -3.32
C LEU A 176 -12.11 -7.83 -4.83
N LEU A 177 -11.39 -8.80 -5.40
CA LEU A 177 -11.13 -8.86 -6.84
C LEU A 177 -12.44 -9.08 -7.62
N GLY A 178 -13.33 -9.94 -7.14
CA GLY A 178 -14.66 -10.14 -7.72
C GLY A 178 -15.46 -8.84 -7.83
N ARG A 179 -15.52 -8.06 -6.75
CA ARG A 179 -16.19 -6.74 -6.75
C ARG A 179 -15.53 -5.74 -7.69
N LEU A 180 -14.20 -5.75 -7.81
CA LEU A 180 -13.48 -4.88 -8.74
C LEU A 180 -13.79 -5.25 -10.19
N TYR A 181 -13.86 -6.54 -10.51
CA TYR A 181 -14.27 -7.01 -11.84
C TYR A 181 -15.72 -6.67 -12.17
N GLU A 182 -16.66 -6.94 -11.25
CA GLU A 182 -18.08 -6.64 -11.42
C GLU A 182 -18.34 -5.16 -11.74
N LYS A 183 -17.53 -4.26 -11.16
CA LYS A 183 -17.61 -2.81 -11.37
C LYS A 183 -16.70 -2.30 -12.50
N GLU A 184 -16.03 -3.20 -13.20
CA GLU A 184 -15.04 -2.89 -14.25
C GLU A 184 -13.98 -1.89 -13.77
N ILE A 185 -13.56 -1.98 -12.51
CA ILE A 185 -12.54 -1.11 -11.92
C ILE A 185 -11.16 -1.73 -12.19
N PRO A 186 -10.24 -1.03 -12.89
CA PRO A 186 -8.90 -1.55 -13.10
C PRO A 186 -8.14 -1.58 -11.78
N PHE A 187 -7.24 -2.54 -11.61
CA PHE A 187 -6.43 -2.65 -10.40
C PHE A 187 -5.03 -3.19 -10.71
N ARG A 188 -4.09 -2.98 -9.80
CA ARG A 188 -2.71 -3.47 -9.86
C ARG A 188 -2.36 -4.18 -8.55
N ILE A 189 -1.72 -5.35 -8.63
CA ILE A 189 -1.33 -6.15 -7.48
C ILE A 189 0.18 -6.22 -7.41
N PHE A 190 0.75 -5.90 -6.25
CA PHE A 190 2.18 -5.93 -6.00
C PHE A 190 2.50 -6.86 -4.84
N VAL A 191 3.60 -7.60 -5.00
CA VAL A 191 4.09 -8.57 -4.01
C VAL A 191 5.54 -8.22 -3.69
N PRO A 192 5.90 -8.03 -2.40
CA PRO A 192 7.30 -7.90 -2.00
C PRO A 192 8.01 -9.26 -2.06
N ARG A 193 9.30 -9.26 -2.42
CA ARG A 193 10.19 -10.41 -2.46
C ARG A 193 11.41 -10.10 -1.61
N ILE A 194 11.65 -10.95 -0.61
CA ILE A 194 12.86 -10.89 0.22
C ILE A 194 14.01 -11.49 -0.59
N GLU A 195 15.14 -10.80 -0.59
CA GLU A 195 16.39 -11.23 -1.24
C GLU A 195 17.34 -11.94 -0.27
#